data_AF-A0A5E8CL59-F1
#
_entry.id   AF-A0A5E8CL59-F1
#
_cell.length_a   1.000
_cell.length_b   1.000
_cell.length_c   1.000
_cell.angle_alpha   90.00
_cell.angle_beta   90.00
_cell.angle_gamma   90.00
#
_symmetry.space_group_name_H-M   'P 1'
#
loop_
_entity.id
_entity.type
_entity.pdbx_description
1 polymer ?
#
loop_
_entity_poly.entity_id
_entity_poly.type
_entity_poly.pdbx_seq_one_letter_code
_entity_poly.pdbx_strand_id
1 'polypeptide(L)'
;MKYLILYMVLFVCTNAWQVTKPFKAPTSKSPGWHPIGFSNKIKDVPQRVEFNNEDGGFKALVVWRTPTGEILAIPDVCPHLGAKLSFGTILEDGNLQCPYHGLKVGPSSDCKITQEMHGICQEANGLVWWNNNKDEKYFKFCQDLNDLPKRKDTIVSRWEMKVKTSFSDCFRNGMDLHHAGWLHASTFGNKFKDPDGIEIDWIDEKTMRADFTYYSNENYEKLTGGTTSNYHLFQEPSTTWNKVLNGDKSKFVFIHIAMRSISPEETYWYLSAASNYIPEFLPEEISKLMLERITRKVAMMEDRTQLENMESEEEKNKFAYKIALPLDEIYNAWYRGPVNISNNWKNVLSKEEPLNIKIEKKNLNIPDSVGMVHYFRSVCFKTDSIEYMIEKAFLSKNMENFINDNKGDLKMDIYKDFVFDRMKIIDEYIIHRINQKNIENLVILGSAGDSRSYRFRNFNIKIFEIDCYNNIEIKKMVVDQYSHLKINNVEYKSYDLNKEIPSEIKKDNTLVVGEGLTFNLDEKTVENLLENCNEFIGDFLITKPPQENFKTIVKNPSNYLESFGFKNVKSIKIKGLFGTTVVSGIK
;
A
#
# COMPACT_ATOMS: atom_id res chain seq x y z
N MET A 1 12.07 9.64 31.45
CA MET A 1 11.22 8.43 31.36
C MET A 1 9.86 8.69 30.73
N LYS A 2 9.03 9.63 31.23
CA LYS A 2 7.69 9.92 30.68
C LYS A 2 7.68 10.35 29.18
N TYR A 3 8.67 11.12 28.73
CA TYR A 3 8.77 11.54 27.31
C TYR A 3 9.30 10.46 26.35
N LEU A 4 10.04 9.46 26.87
CA LEU A 4 10.50 8.31 26.09
C LEU A 4 9.33 7.35 25.78
N ILE A 5 8.38 7.25 26.73
CA ILE A 5 7.16 6.46 26.59
C ILE A 5 6.20 7.11 25.58
N LEU A 6 6.05 8.44 25.60
CA LEU A 6 5.23 9.17 24.61
C LEU A 6 5.78 9.01 23.16
N TYR A 7 7.10 8.98 23.00
CA TYR A 7 7.74 8.73 21.70
C TYR A 7 7.50 7.29 21.22
N MET A 8 7.48 6.30 22.13
CA MET A 8 7.11 4.91 21.80
C MET A 8 5.62 4.77 21.46
N VAL A 9 4.73 5.49 22.15
CA VAL A 9 3.27 5.46 21.94
C VAL A 9 2.89 6.01 20.56
N LEU A 10 3.50 7.13 20.14
CA LEU A 10 3.23 7.73 18.83
C LEU A 10 3.85 6.92 17.66
N PHE A 11 4.94 6.19 17.92
CA PHE A 11 5.61 5.31 16.95
C PHE A 11 4.79 4.06 16.59
N VAL A 12 4.00 3.54 17.53
CA VAL A 12 3.10 2.39 17.31
C VAL A 12 1.83 2.80 16.55
N CYS A 13 1.31 4.01 16.78
CA CYS A 13 0.04 4.49 16.20
C CYS A 13 0.06 4.71 14.67
N THR A 14 1.20 4.95 14.03
CA THR A 14 1.27 5.22 12.57
C THR A 14 1.57 3.98 11.72
N ASN A 15 2.15 2.93 12.30
CA ASN A 15 2.48 1.70 11.58
C ASN A 15 1.38 0.62 11.67
N ALA A 16 0.52 0.65 12.69
CA ALA A 16 -0.51 -0.37 12.89
C ALA A 16 -1.69 -0.29 11.89
N TRP A 17 -1.92 0.86 11.24
CA TRP A 17 -3.08 1.09 10.38
C TRP A 17 -2.97 0.55 8.94
N GLN A 18 -1.82 0.04 8.52
CA GLN A 18 -1.63 -0.50 7.16
C GLN A 18 -1.80 -2.01 7.07
N VAL A 19 -1.70 -2.75 8.17
CA VAL A 19 -1.67 -4.23 8.15
C VAL A 19 -3.05 -4.86 7.85
N THR A 20 -4.14 -4.08 7.86
CA THR A 20 -5.52 -4.62 7.95
C THR A 20 -6.40 -4.50 6.71
N LYS A 21 -5.96 -3.87 5.61
CA LYS A 21 -6.81 -3.87 4.39
C LYS A 21 -6.66 -5.22 3.67
N PRO A 22 -7.72 -6.01 3.44
CA PRO A 22 -7.61 -7.19 2.59
C PRO A 22 -7.19 -6.77 1.18
N PHE A 23 -6.38 -7.58 0.51
CA PHE A 23 -6.13 -7.39 -0.92
C PHE A 23 -7.43 -7.56 -1.65
N LYS A 24 -7.89 -6.51 -2.31
CA LYS A 24 -9.14 -6.57 -3.06
C LYS A 24 -8.98 -7.63 -4.15
N ALA A 25 -9.79 -8.67 -4.06
CA ALA A 25 -9.79 -9.76 -5.04
C ALA A 25 -10.07 -9.19 -6.44
N PRO A 26 -9.23 -9.49 -7.45
CA PRO A 26 -9.47 -9.06 -8.81
C PRO A 26 -10.73 -9.71 -9.38
N THR A 27 -11.59 -8.91 -10.01
CA THR A 27 -12.80 -9.35 -10.71
C THR A 27 -12.62 -9.19 -12.23
N SER A 28 -13.63 -9.57 -13.01
CA SER A 28 -13.65 -9.28 -14.45
C SER A 28 -13.73 -7.78 -14.80
N LYS A 29 -13.97 -6.90 -13.82
CA LYS A 29 -13.92 -5.43 -13.96
C LYS A 29 -12.58 -4.83 -13.53
N SER A 30 -11.79 -5.54 -12.72
CA SER A 30 -10.50 -5.03 -12.25
C SER A 30 -9.56 -4.75 -13.43
N PRO A 31 -8.88 -3.58 -13.45
CA PRO A 31 -7.90 -3.28 -14.47
C PRO A 31 -6.70 -4.25 -14.38
N GLY A 32 -5.99 -4.42 -15.48
CA GLY A 32 -4.84 -5.31 -15.59
C GLY A 32 -5.13 -6.67 -16.21
N TRP A 33 -4.09 -7.52 -16.23
CA TRP A 33 -4.11 -8.80 -16.91
C TRP A 33 -4.43 -9.94 -15.97
N HIS A 34 -5.43 -10.72 -16.33
CA HIS A 34 -5.95 -11.84 -15.54
C HIS A 34 -5.59 -13.17 -16.21
N PRO A 35 -5.04 -14.15 -15.49
CA PRO A 35 -4.76 -15.45 -16.08
C PRO A 35 -6.08 -16.20 -16.32
N ILE A 36 -6.31 -16.65 -17.56
CA ILE A 36 -7.54 -17.36 -17.95
C ILE A 36 -7.32 -18.85 -18.27
N GLY A 37 -6.07 -19.29 -18.40
CA GLY A 37 -5.74 -20.71 -18.58
C GLY A 37 -4.32 -20.93 -19.08
N PHE A 38 -3.82 -22.16 -18.99
CA PHE A 38 -2.61 -22.54 -19.72
C PHE A 38 -2.89 -22.55 -21.23
N SER A 39 -1.99 -21.94 -22.00
CA SER A 39 -2.10 -21.80 -23.45
C SER A 39 -2.30 -23.14 -24.16
N ASN A 40 -1.62 -24.20 -23.70
CA ASN A 40 -1.72 -25.55 -24.27
C ASN A 40 -3.02 -26.29 -23.92
N LYS A 41 -3.80 -25.79 -22.94
CA LYS A 41 -5.10 -26.34 -22.56
C LYS A 41 -6.25 -25.67 -23.31
N ILE A 42 -6.09 -24.43 -23.78
CA ILE A 42 -7.09 -23.72 -24.59
C ILE A 42 -6.93 -24.14 -26.05
N LYS A 43 -7.88 -24.95 -26.52
CA LYS A 43 -7.87 -25.59 -27.85
C LYS A 43 -9.17 -25.31 -28.63
N ASP A 44 -9.62 -26.29 -29.38
CA ASP A 44 -10.76 -26.34 -30.29
C ASP A 44 -12.09 -26.70 -29.60
N VAL A 45 -12.16 -26.57 -28.27
CA VAL A 45 -13.39 -26.72 -27.49
C VAL A 45 -13.59 -25.45 -26.66
N PRO A 46 -14.79 -24.84 -26.63
CA PRO A 46 -15.05 -23.67 -25.80
C PRO A 46 -14.89 -24.00 -24.32
N GLN A 47 -14.17 -23.16 -23.60
CA GLN A 47 -13.88 -23.35 -22.18
C GLN A 47 -14.49 -22.25 -21.35
N ARG A 48 -15.18 -22.65 -20.27
CA ARG A 48 -15.73 -21.71 -19.30
C ARG A 48 -14.67 -21.35 -18.26
N VAL A 49 -14.45 -20.05 -18.07
CA VAL A 49 -13.47 -19.50 -17.12
C VAL A 49 -14.19 -18.61 -16.12
N GLU A 50 -14.20 -19.01 -14.84
CA GLU A 50 -14.94 -18.34 -13.78
C GLU A 50 -14.17 -17.16 -13.17
N PHE A 51 -14.90 -16.12 -12.77
CA PHE A 51 -14.40 -14.93 -12.08
C PHE A 51 -15.27 -14.60 -10.87
N ASN A 52 -14.67 -13.99 -9.85
CA ASN A 52 -15.41 -13.31 -8.79
C ASN A 52 -16.23 -12.16 -9.41
N ASN A 53 -17.50 -12.06 -9.00
CA ASN A 53 -18.49 -11.12 -9.50
C ASN A 53 -19.14 -10.24 -8.40
N GLU A 54 -18.54 -10.15 -7.21
CA GLU A 54 -19.03 -9.32 -6.10
C GLU A 54 -19.26 -7.84 -6.46
N ASP A 55 -18.50 -7.31 -7.41
CA ASP A 55 -18.63 -5.93 -7.89
C ASP A 55 -19.60 -5.78 -9.09
N GLY A 56 -20.41 -6.80 -9.34
CA GLY A 56 -21.34 -6.87 -10.47
C GLY A 56 -20.65 -7.03 -11.83
N GLY A 57 -19.41 -7.52 -11.87
CA GLY A 57 -18.75 -8.01 -13.08
C GLY A 57 -19.40 -9.27 -13.68
N PHE A 58 -18.84 -9.73 -14.79
CA PHE A 58 -19.21 -11.04 -15.35
C PHE A 58 -18.73 -12.16 -14.43
N LYS A 59 -19.59 -13.17 -14.22
CA LYS A 59 -19.29 -14.38 -13.44
C LYS A 59 -18.39 -15.38 -14.19
N ALA A 60 -18.36 -15.32 -15.51
CA ALA A 60 -17.50 -16.16 -16.33
C ALA A 60 -17.26 -15.59 -17.72
N LEU A 61 -16.14 -15.98 -18.30
CA LEU A 61 -15.84 -15.87 -19.73
C LEU A 61 -15.99 -17.23 -20.39
N VAL A 62 -16.34 -17.23 -21.69
CA VAL A 62 -16.05 -18.35 -22.58
C VAL A 62 -14.78 -18.01 -23.35
N VAL A 63 -13.85 -18.95 -23.40
CA VAL A 63 -12.54 -18.82 -24.04
C VAL A 63 -12.38 -19.93 -25.07
N TRP A 64 -11.89 -19.60 -26.26
CA TRP A 64 -11.60 -20.60 -27.28
C TRP A 64 -10.45 -20.19 -28.18
N ARG A 65 -9.82 -21.17 -28.82
CA ARG A 65 -8.85 -20.94 -29.88
C ARG A 65 -9.53 -21.13 -31.24
N THR A 66 -9.41 -20.14 -32.11
CA THR A 66 -9.91 -20.23 -33.49
C THR A 66 -9.05 -21.21 -34.30
N PRO A 67 -9.54 -21.70 -35.45
CA PRO A 67 -8.73 -22.50 -36.38
C PRO A 67 -7.48 -21.77 -36.90
N THR A 68 -7.46 -20.43 -36.89
CA THR A 68 -6.29 -19.62 -37.25
C THR A 68 -5.27 -19.47 -36.10
N GLY A 69 -5.59 -19.99 -34.90
CA GLY A 69 -4.73 -19.97 -33.72
C GLY A 69 -4.97 -18.78 -32.79
N GLU A 70 -5.80 -17.82 -33.17
CA GLU A 70 -6.19 -16.66 -32.35
C GLU A 70 -6.98 -17.12 -31.12
N ILE A 71 -6.78 -16.47 -29.97
CA ILE A 71 -7.54 -16.75 -28.75
C ILE A 71 -8.53 -15.63 -28.52
N LEU A 72 -9.79 -16.01 -28.32
CA LEU A 72 -10.88 -15.10 -28.03
C LEU A 72 -11.49 -15.41 -26.69
N ALA A 73 -11.91 -14.35 -25.99
CA ALA A 73 -12.59 -14.46 -24.71
C ALA A 73 -13.68 -13.38 -24.60
N ILE A 74 -14.90 -13.82 -24.29
CA ILE A 74 -16.08 -12.96 -24.13
C ILE A 74 -16.89 -13.43 -22.91
N PRO A 75 -17.82 -12.62 -22.37
CA PRO A 75 -18.72 -13.07 -21.32
C PRO A 75 -19.44 -14.38 -21.70
N ASP A 76 -19.49 -15.36 -20.79
CA ASP A 76 -20.15 -16.66 -21.03
C ASP A 76 -21.69 -16.57 -20.92
N VAL A 77 -22.27 -15.63 -21.67
CA VAL A 77 -23.69 -15.36 -21.69
C VAL A 77 -24.08 -14.90 -23.09
N CYS A 78 -24.93 -15.66 -23.76
CA CYS A 78 -25.43 -15.32 -25.08
C CYS A 78 -26.25 -14.02 -24.98
N PRO A 79 -25.97 -12.98 -25.79
CA PRO A 79 -26.68 -11.70 -25.69
C PRO A 79 -28.14 -11.77 -26.18
N HIS A 80 -28.56 -12.89 -26.77
CA HIS A 80 -29.95 -13.09 -27.19
C HIS A 80 -30.86 -13.40 -25.99
N LEU A 81 -30.65 -14.55 -25.34
CA LEU A 81 -31.50 -15.04 -24.23
C LEU A 81 -30.69 -15.65 -23.07
N GLY A 82 -29.39 -15.37 -22.99
CA GLY A 82 -28.57 -15.73 -21.84
C GLY A 82 -28.07 -17.19 -21.77
N ALA A 83 -28.22 -17.97 -22.85
CA ALA A 83 -27.62 -19.31 -22.91
C ALA A 83 -26.10 -19.27 -22.69
N LYS A 84 -25.54 -20.28 -22.01
CA LYS A 84 -24.08 -20.38 -21.82
C LYS A 84 -23.41 -20.70 -23.15
N LEU A 85 -22.50 -19.84 -23.57
CA LEU A 85 -21.79 -19.96 -24.85
C LEU A 85 -20.70 -21.04 -24.78
N SER A 86 -20.19 -21.33 -23.59
CA SER A 86 -19.26 -22.43 -23.31
C SER A 86 -19.81 -23.82 -23.65
N PHE A 87 -21.13 -23.97 -23.83
CA PHE A 87 -21.77 -25.19 -24.32
C PHE A 87 -21.96 -25.20 -25.84
N GLY A 88 -21.46 -24.17 -26.53
CA GLY A 88 -21.53 -24.02 -27.97
C GLY A 88 -20.52 -24.85 -28.74
N THR A 89 -20.38 -24.53 -30.02
CA THR A 89 -19.47 -25.22 -30.94
C THR A 89 -18.64 -24.21 -31.70
N ILE A 90 -17.33 -24.43 -31.79
CA ILE A 90 -16.43 -23.61 -32.61
C ILE A 90 -16.61 -24.04 -34.06
N LEU A 91 -16.86 -23.07 -34.94
CA LEU A 91 -17.02 -23.27 -36.36
C LEU A 91 -15.67 -23.12 -37.08
N GLU A 92 -15.60 -23.62 -38.33
CA GLU A 92 -14.40 -23.52 -39.17
C GLU A 92 -14.00 -22.06 -39.48
N ASP A 93 -14.96 -21.13 -39.46
CA ASP A 93 -14.74 -19.69 -39.62
C ASP A 93 -14.20 -19.01 -38.34
N GLY A 94 -13.98 -19.78 -37.27
CA GLY A 94 -13.49 -19.31 -35.97
C GLY A 94 -14.56 -18.72 -35.04
N ASN A 95 -15.81 -18.59 -35.51
CA ASN A 95 -16.91 -18.16 -34.66
C ASN A 95 -17.35 -19.28 -33.72
N LEU A 96 -17.81 -18.89 -32.53
CA LEU A 96 -18.51 -19.75 -31.59
C LEU A 96 -20.02 -19.69 -31.87
N GLN A 97 -20.63 -20.83 -32.12
CA GLN A 97 -22.07 -20.97 -32.30
C GLN A 97 -22.75 -21.28 -30.96
N CYS A 98 -23.70 -20.43 -30.56
CA CYS A 98 -24.52 -20.62 -29.38
C CYS A 98 -25.38 -21.89 -29.50
N PRO A 99 -25.43 -22.75 -28.46
CA PRO A 99 -26.13 -24.03 -28.53
C PRO A 99 -27.66 -23.92 -28.56
N TYR A 100 -28.23 -22.72 -28.32
CA TYR A 100 -29.67 -22.57 -28.23
C TYR A 100 -30.32 -22.30 -29.60
N HIS A 101 -29.97 -21.18 -30.24
CA HIS A 101 -30.58 -20.73 -31.50
C HIS A 101 -29.55 -20.51 -32.61
N GLY A 102 -28.33 -21.02 -32.44
CA GLY A 102 -27.28 -20.94 -33.47
C GLY A 102 -26.68 -19.55 -33.68
N LEU A 103 -26.92 -18.58 -32.78
CA LEU A 103 -26.30 -17.26 -32.84
C LEU A 103 -24.77 -17.42 -32.86
N LYS A 104 -24.11 -16.83 -33.85
CA LYS A 104 -22.65 -16.83 -33.96
C LYS A 104 -22.05 -15.63 -33.23
N VAL A 105 -20.98 -15.88 -32.49
CA VAL A 105 -20.19 -14.89 -31.75
C VAL A 105 -18.71 -15.09 -32.09
N GLY A 106 -17.95 -14.04 -32.42
CA GLY A 106 -16.58 -14.23 -32.86
C GLY A 106 -16.06 -13.12 -33.79
N PRO A 107 -14.95 -13.37 -34.50
CA PRO A 107 -14.18 -12.35 -35.20
C PRO A 107 -14.74 -11.98 -36.59
N SER A 108 -15.66 -12.78 -37.15
CA SER A 108 -16.16 -12.55 -38.51
C SER A 108 -17.23 -11.45 -38.58
N SER A 109 -17.35 -10.79 -39.74
CA SER A 109 -18.33 -9.74 -40.00
C SER A 109 -19.80 -10.19 -39.91
N ASP A 110 -20.05 -11.49 -40.02
CA ASP A 110 -21.40 -12.08 -39.90
C ASP A 110 -21.82 -12.26 -38.43
N CYS A 111 -20.93 -11.91 -37.50
CA CYS A 111 -21.17 -11.90 -36.07
C CYS A 111 -22.03 -10.69 -35.68
N LYS A 112 -23.09 -10.92 -34.89
CA LYS A 112 -23.97 -9.85 -34.38
C LYS A 112 -23.48 -9.22 -33.08
N ILE A 113 -22.33 -9.66 -32.56
CA ILE A 113 -21.72 -9.10 -31.35
C ILE A 113 -20.56 -8.20 -31.76
N THR A 114 -20.57 -6.97 -31.27
CA THR A 114 -19.50 -6.01 -31.53
C THR A 114 -18.20 -6.48 -30.88
N GLN A 115 -17.08 -6.24 -31.56
CA GLN A 115 -15.74 -6.46 -30.99
C GLN A 115 -15.58 -5.81 -29.61
N GLU A 116 -16.37 -4.79 -29.26
CA GLU A 116 -16.39 -4.10 -27.97
C GLU A 116 -16.62 -5.03 -26.76
N MET A 117 -17.32 -6.16 -26.93
CA MET A 117 -17.48 -7.14 -25.86
C MET A 117 -16.26 -8.08 -25.68
N HIS A 118 -15.30 -8.00 -26.60
CA HIS A 118 -14.08 -8.80 -26.55
C HIS A 118 -13.04 -8.05 -25.72
N GLY A 119 -12.57 -8.68 -24.64
CA GLY A 119 -11.30 -8.26 -24.05
C GLY A 119 -10.12 -8.66 -24.95
N ILE A 120 -8.92 -8.24 -24.59
CA ILE A 120 -7.70 -8.65 -25.28
C ILE A 120 -7.15 -9.90 -24.63
N CYS A 121 -6.83 -10.92 -25.43
CA CYS A 121 -6.08 -12.09 -24.99
C CYS A 121 -4.62 -11.97 -25.44
N GLN A 122 -3.69 -12.31 -24.55
CA GLN A 122 -2.26 -12.38 -24.87
C GLN A 122 -1.63 -13.66 -24.32
N GLU A 123 -0.89 -14.37 -25.18
CA GLU A 123 -0.12 -15.53 -24.77
C GLU A 123 1.26 -15.09 -24.24
N ALA A 124 1.57 -15.42 -22.99
CA ALA A 124 2.85 -15.12 -22.37
C ALA A 124 3.09 -16.08 -21.19
N ASN A 125 4.36 -16.42 -20.93
CA ASN A 125 4.75 -17.29 -19.80
C ASN A 125 4.13 -18.71 -19.81
N GLY A 126 3.59 -19.15 -20.95
CA GLY A 126 2.84 -20.42 -21.09
C GLY A 126 1.36 -20.32 -20.68
N LEU A 127 0.89 -19.12 -20.33
CA LEU A 127 -0.50 -18.80 -19.98
C LEU A 127 -1.14 -17.95 -21.08
N VAL A 128 -2.46 -17.90 -21.04
CA VAL A 128 -3.28 -16.90 -21.71
C VAL A 128 -3.73 -15.91 -20.66
N TRP A 129 -3.45 -14.64 -20.92
CA TRP A 129 -3.82 -13.51 -20.09
C TRP A 129 -4.94 -12.73 -20.79
N TRP A 130 -5.91 -12.28 -20.02
CA TRP A 130 -7.05 -11.52 -20.51
C TRP A 130 -7.12 -10.15 -19.84
N ASN A 131 -7.44 -9.11 -20.62
CA ASN A 131 -7.68 -7.77 -20.12
C ASN A 131 -8.99 -7.22 -20.71
N ASN A 132 -9.82 -6.59 -19.88
CA ASN A 132 -11.08 -5.96 -20.29
C ASN A 132 -10.88 -4.58 -20.93
N ASN A 133 -9.72 -3.94 -20.73
CA ASN A 133 -9.36 -2.65 -21.26
C ASN A 133 -8.45 -2.80 -22.49
N LYS A 134 -8.98 -2.43 -23.66
CA LYS A 134 -8.24 -2.55 -24.92
C LYS A 134 -7.08 -1.57 -25.06
N ASP A 135 -7.09 -0.50 -24.26
CA ASP A 135 -6.09 0.56 -24.30
C ASP A 135 -4.96 0.35 -23.28
N GLU A 136 -5.07 -0.65 -22.40
CA GLU A 136 -4.05 -0.96 -21.39
C GLU A 136 -2.88 -1.74 -22.02
N LYS A 137 -1.84 -0.99 -22.40
CA LYS A 137 -0.63 -1.54 -23.02
C LYS A 137 0.45 -1.97 -22.04
N TYR A 138 0.33 -1.60 -20.76
CA TYR A 138 1.41 -1.77 -19.80
C TYR A 138 1.15 -2.95 -18.86
N PHE A 139 1.77 -4.09 -19.17
CA PHE A 139 1.97 -5.20 -18.24
C PHE A 139 3.27 -5.89 -18.58
N LYS A 140 4.13 -6.05 -17.57
CA LYS A 140 5.45 -6.61 -17.77
C LYS A 140 5.42 -8.09 -17.43
N PHE A 141 5.20 -8.91 -18.47
CA PHE A 141 5.32 -10.36 -18.35
C PHE A 141 6.70 -10.76 -17.83
N CYS A 142 6.73 -11.85 -17.05
CA CYS A 142 7.96 -12.32 -16.45
C CYS A 142 8.94 -12.81 -17.54
N GLN A 143 10.02 -12.06 -17.78
CA GLN A 143 10.95 -12.40 -18.86
C GLN A 143 11.67 -13.73 -18.61
N ASP A 144 12.03 -14.03 -17.35
CA ASP A 144 12.62 -15.31 -16.98
C ASP A 144 11.74 -16.48 -17.44
N LEU A 145 10.42 -16.44 -17.23
CA LEU A 145 9.52 -17.53 -17.67
C LEU A 145 9.38 -17.66 -19.18
N ASN A 146 9.69 -16.62 -19.95
CA ASN A 146 9.75 -16.70 -21.40
C ASN A 146 11.06 -17.31 -21.89
N ASP A 147 12.15 -17.16 -21.12
CA ASP A 147 13.50 -17.55 -21.54
C ASP A 147 13.98 -18.86 -20.94
N LEU A 148 13.62 -19.17 -19.70
CA LEU A 148 13.95 -20.43 -19.00
C LEU A 148 13.55 -21.69 -19.80
N PRO A 149 12.36 -21.76 -20.44
CA PRO A 149 12.02 -22.92 -21.28
C PRO A 149 12.92 -23.13 -22.50
N LYS A 150 13.72 -22.13 -22.90
CA LYS A 150 14.63 -22.20 -24.06
C LYS A 150 16.02 -22.73 -23.67
N ARG A 151 16.32 -22.83 -22.37
CA ARG A 151 17.62 -23.29 -21.87
C ARG A 151 17.69 -24.81 -21.84
N LYS A 152 18.81 -25.36 -22.31
CA LYS A 152 19.03 -26.82 -22.33
C LYS A 152 19.18 -27.45 -20.94
N ASP A 153 19.70 -26.69 -19.98
CA ASP A 153 19.95 -27.15 -18.62
C ASP A 153 18.72 -27.00 -17.70
N THR A 154 17.59 -26.54 -18.23
CA THR A 154 16.43 -26.14 -17.42
C THR A 154 15.22 -27.00 -17.73
N ILE A 155 14.62 -27.55 -16.69
CA ILE A 155 13.36 -28.27 -16.75
C ILE A 155 12.24 -27.33 -16.32
N VAL A 156 11.12 -27.35 -17.04
CA VAL A 156 9.93 -26.55 -16.72
C VAL A 156 8.73 -27.48 -16.54
N SER A 157 8.03 -27.33 -15.43
CA SER A 157 6.76 -28.00 -15.14
C SER A 157 5.66 -26.97 -14.90
N ARG A 158 4.44 -27.28 -15.37
CA ARG A 158 3.27 -26.41 -15.26
C ARG A 158 2.05 -27.19 -14.83
N TRP A 159 1.38 -26.73 -13.79
CA TRP A 159 0.17 -27.37 -13.28
C TRP A 159 -0.71 -26.34 -12.55
N GLU A 160 -1.95 -26.71 -12.26
CA GLU A 160 -2.95 -25.81 -11.67
C GLU A 160 -3.73 -26.48 -10.55
N MET A 161 -4.35 -25.66 -9.69
CA MET A 161 -5.23 -26.11 -8.63
C MET A 161 -6.24 -25.05 -8.21
N LYS A 162 -7.34 -25.49 -7.58
CA LYS A 162 -8.24 -24.62 -6.81
C LYS A 162 -7.81 -24.66 -5.34
N VAL A 163 -7.85 -23.52 -4.68
CA VAL A 163 -7.61 -23.36 -3.24
C VAL A 163 -8.88 -22.76 -2.64
N LYS A 164 -9.45 -23.41 -1.63
CA LYS A 164 -10.64 -22.93 -0.90
C LYS A 164 -10.27 -21.87 0.14
N THR A 165 -9.77 -20.73 -0.33
CA THR A 165 -9.62 -19.53 0.48
C THR A 165 -9.69 -18.27 -0.38
N SER A 166 -9.75 -17.12 0.27
CA SER A 166 -9.80 -15.82 -0.39
C SER A 166 -8.54 -15.55 -1.23
N PHE A 167 -8.70 -14.73 -2.27
CA PHE A 167 -7.57 -14.29 -3.07
C PHE A 167 -6.54 -13.55 -2.22
N SER A 168 -6.99 -12.77 -1.24
CA SER A 168 -6.12 -12.01 -0.36
C SER A 168 -5.18 -12.91 0.44
N ASP A 169 -5.68 -14.01 1.00
CA ASP A 169 -4.83 -14.96 1.73
C ASP A 169 -3.83 -15.65 0.81
N CYS A 170 -4.28 -16.10 -0.38
CA CYS A 170 -3.40 -16.71 -1.36
C CYS A 170 -2.27 -15.77 -1.78
N PHE A 171 -2.61 -14.51 -2.05
CA PHE A 171 -1.65 -13.52 -2.49
C PHE A 171 -0.67 -13.17 -1.35
N ARG A 172 -1.16 -13.03 -0.11
CA ARG A 172 -0.33 -12.83 1.10
C ARG A 172 0.61 -13.99 1.35
N ASN A 173 0.15 -15.24 1.23
CA ASN A 173 1.02 -16.42 1.35
C ASN A 173 2.16 -16.38 0.34
N GLY A 174 1.90 -15.98 -0.91
CA GLY A 174 2.97 -15.78 -1.90
C GLY A 174 4.02 -14.73 -1.48
N MET A 175 3.60 -13.72 -0.71
CA MET A 175 4.46 -12.62 -0.22
C MET A 175 5.18 -12.91 1.09
N ASP A 176 4.65 -13.81 1.90
CA ASP A 176 5.12 -14.03 3.25
C ASP A 176 6.47 -14.76 3.26
N LEU A 177 7.48 -14.13 3.84
CA LEU A 177 8.80 -14.75 3.99
C LEU A 177 8.91 -15.59 5.27
N HIS A 178 7.99 -15.40 6.24
CA HIS A 178 8.08 -16.01 7.55
C HIS A 178 7.51 -17.44 7.57
N HIS A 179 6.38 -17.72 6.89
CA HIS A 179 5.81 -19.08 6.90
C HIS A 179 6.79 -20.14 6.40
N ALA A 180 7.75 -19.79 5.56
CA ALA A 180 8.73 -20.74 5.04
C ALA A 180 9.46 -21.50 6.16
N GLY A 181 9.86 -20.81 7.23
CA GLY A 181 10.55 -21.45 8.37
C GLY A 181 9.70 -22.50 9.10
N TRP A 182 8.37 -22.32 9.10
CA TRP A 182 7.43 -23.11 9.89
C TRP A 182 6.69 -24.15 9.05
N LEU A 183 6.06 -23.72 7.96
CA LEU A 183 5.22 -24.53 7.10
C LEU A 183 6.05 -25.45 6.21
N HIS A 184 7.20 -24.96 5.73
CA HIS A 184 8.10 -25.72 4.86
C HIS A 184 9.23 -26.42 5.62
N ALA A 185 9.09 -26.62 6.94
CA ALA A 185 10.10 -27.29 7.76
C ALA A 185 10.38 -28.75 7.31
N SER A 186 9.40 -29.40 6.67
CA SER A 186 9.54 -30.75 6.08
C SER A 186 10.24 -30.76 4.70
N THR A 187 10.42 -29.58 4.12
CA THR A 187 11.11 -29.34 2.85
C THR A 187 12.33 -28.47 3.11
N PHE A 188 12.36 -27.21 2.71
CA PHE A 188 13.55 -26.36 2.75
C PHE A 188 13.60 -25.41 3.96
N GLY A 189 12.50 -25.26 4.68
CA GLY A 189 12.29 -24.27 5.74
C GLY A 189 13.18 -24.46 6.96
N ASN A 190 13.71 -23.34 7.50
CA ASN A 190 14.50 -23.30 8.72
C ASN A 190 13.79 -22.50 9.82
N LYS A 191 13.23 -23.22 10.81
CA LYS A 191 12.51 -22.64 11.95
C LYS A 191 13.38 -21.89 12.96
N PHE A 192 14.70 -22.04 12.88
CA PHE A 192 15.63 -21.46 13.85
C PHE A 192 16.22 -20.13 13.37
N LYS A 193 16.03 -19.79 12.10
CA LYS A 193 16.60 -18.58 11.52
C LYS A 193 15.70 -18.00 10.44
N ASP A 194 15.23 -16.78 10.71
CA ASP A 194 14.52 -15.96 9.74
C ASP A 194 15.44 -15.53 8.57
N PRO A 195 14.86 -15.15 7.42
CA PRO A 195 15.61 -14.53 6.34
C PRO A 195 16.34 -13.26 6.79
N ASP A 196 17.55 -13.07 6.27
CA ASP A 196 18.41 -11.91 6.55
C ASP A 196 18.56 -11.02 5.32
N GLY A 197 18.92 -9.76 5.53
CA GLY A 197 19.28 -8.82 4.45
C GLY A 197 18.14 -8.56 3.48
N ILE A 198 16.93 -8.40 4.02
CA ILE A 198 15.72 -8.15 3.23
C ILE A 198 15.77 -6.72 2.69
N GLU A 199 15.79 -6.59 1.37
CA GLU A 199 15.72 -5.34 0.63
C GLU A 199 14.43 -5.35 -0.19
N ILE A 200 13.59 -4.32 -0.06
CA ILE A 200 12.32 -4.21 -0.78
C ILE A 200 12.37 -3.01 -1.69
N ASP A 201 12.15 -3.24 -2.98
CA ASP A 201 12.13 -2.24 -4.04
C ASP A 201 10.85 -2.32 -4.85
N TRP A 202 10.36 -1.16 -5.31
CA TRP A 202 9.30 -1.10 -6.32
C TRP A 202 9.92 -0.88 -7.68
N ILE A 203 9.69 -1.82 -8.59
CA ILE A 203 10.22 -1.76 -9.96
C ILE A 203 9.37 -0.82 -10.81
N ASP A 204 8.07 -0.82 -10.56
CA ASP A 204 7.08 0.11 -11.12
C ASP A 204 5.87 0.22 -10.18
N GLU A 205 4.81 0.90 -10.62
CA GLU A 205 3.64 1.19 -9.78
C GLU A 205 2.86 -0.05 -9.34
N LYS A 206 3.05 -1.19 -10.02
CA LYS A 206 2.28 -2.41 -9.82
C LYS A 206 3.16 -3.60 -9.45
N THR A 207 4.48 -3.42 -9.37
CA THR A 207 5.45 -4.51 -9.21
C THR A 207 6.42 -4.23 -8.09
N MET A 208 6.29 -4.97 -6.98
CA MET A 208 7.22 -4.96 -5.85
C MET A 208 8.17 -6.15 -5.95
N ARG A 209 9.41 -5.96 -5.53
CA ARG A 209 10.44 -6.98 -5.43
C ARG A 209 11.04 -6.97 -4.02
N ALA A 210 11.23 -8.15 -3.45
CA ALA A 210 11.94 -8.37 -2.20
C ALA A 210 13.15 -9.28 -2.45
N ASP A 211 14.36 -8.79 -2.19
CA ASP A 211 15.60 -9.56 -2.24
C ASP A 211 16.04 -9.92 -0.83
N PHE A 212 16.49 -11.15 -0.60
CA PHE A 212 16.92 -11.59 0.73
C PHE A 212 17.79 -12.84 0.70
N THR A 213 18.49 -13.08 1.81
CA THR A 213 19.22 -14.32 2.05
C THR A 213 18.39 -15.25 2.92
N TYR A 214 18.24 -16.51 2.50
CA TYR A 214 17.54 -17.53 3.28
C TYR A 214 18.48 -18.66 3.68
N TYR A 215 18.31 -19.18 4.89
CA TYR A 215 19.12 -20.25 5.46
C TYR A 215 18.38 -21.57 5.33
N SER A 216 18.96 -22.53 4.62
CA SER A 216 18.34 -23.85 4.49
C SER A 216 18.38 -24.61 5.82
N ASN A 217 17.48 -25.57 5.98
CA ASN A 217 17.64 -26.57 7.05
C ASN A 217 18.76 -27.58 6.72
N GLU A 218 19.11 -28.39 7.71
CA GLU A 218 20.19 -29.38 7.65
C GLU A 218 20.04 -30.37 6.47
N ASN A 219 18.80 -30.68 6.06
CA ASN A 219 18.54 -31.62 4.96
C ASN A 219 18.84 -31.02 3.59
N TYR A 220 18.59 -29.71 3.41
CA TYR A 220 18.78 -29.00 2.15
C TYR A 220 20.11 -28.25 2.08
N GLU A 221 20.81 -28.11 3.20
CA GLU A 221 22.11 -27.43 3.30
C GLU A 221 23.11 -27.93 2.26
N LYS A 222 23.17 -29.25 2.03
CA LYS A 222 24.08 -29.87 1.05
C LYS A 222 23.74 -29.52 -0.40
N LEU A 223 22.47 -29.26 -0.69
CA LEU A 223 22.01 -28.89 -2.03
C LEU A 223 22.20 -27.40 -2.29
N THR A 224 21.97 -26.58 -1.28
CA THR A 224 22.00 -25.11 -1.40
C THR A 224 23.36 -24.49 -1.08
N GLY A 225 24.23 -25.21 -0.38
CA GLY A 225 25.47 -24.66 0.17
C GLY A 225 25.26 -23.87 1.47
N GLY A 226 24.17 -24.16 2.20
CA GLY A 226 23.82 -23.53 3.47
C GLY A 226 22.93 -22.31 3.36
N THR A 227 23.26 -21.40 2.45
CA THR A 227 22.48 -20.19 2.19
C THR A 227 22.02 -20.11 0.75
N THR A 228 20.92 -19.39 0.56
CA THR A 228 20.36 -19.10 -0.77
C THR A 228 20.18 -17.60 -0.93
N SER A 229 20.39 -17.11 -2.15
CA SER A 229 20.04 -15.75 -2.57
C SER A 229 18.70 -15.80 -3.27
N ASN A 230 17.74 -15.06 -2.75
CA ASN A 230 16.35 -15.11 -3.18
C ASN A 230 15.91 -13.74 -3.67
N TYR A 231 15.08 -13.72 -4.69
CA TYR A 231 14.20 -12.60 -4.93
C TYR A 231 12.78 -13.09 -5.14
N HIS A 232 11.83 -12.35 -4.58
CA HIS A 232 10.40 -12.54 -4.77
C HIS A 232 9.85 -11.29 -5.45
N LEU A 233 9.04 -11.46 -6.48
CA LEU A 233 8.29 -10.41 -7.14
C LEU A 233 6.81 -10.65 -6.97
N PHE A 234 6.10 -9.55 -6.80
CA PHE A 234 4.67 -9.49 -6.64
C PHE A 234 4.18 -8.43 -7.60
N GLN A 235 3.24 -8.80 -8.47
CA GLN A 235 2.74 -7.92 -9.52
C GLN A 235 1.21 -7.93 -9.54
N GLU A 236 0.64 -6.73 -9.48
CA GLU A 236 -0.79 -6.54 -9.64
C GLU A 236 -1.26 -6.90 -11.07
N PRO A 237 -2.48 -7.43 -11.21
CA PRO A 237 -3.44 -7.64 -10.15
C PRO A 237 -3.29 -8.99 -9.43
N SER A 238 -2.48 -9.93 -9.94
CA SER A 238 -2.72 -11.34 -9.61
C SER A 238 -1.56 -12.32 -9.77
N THR A 239 -0.30 -11.87 -9.81
CA THR A 239 0.80 -12.82 -10.00
C THR A 239 1.99 -12.57 -9.10
N THR A 240 2.66 -13.65 -8.73
CA THR A 240 3.91 -13.64 -7.97
C THR A 240 4.91 -14.56 -8.66
N TRP A 241 6.20 -14.27 -8.50
CA TRP A 241 7.24 -15.22 -8.85
C TRP A 241 8.50 -15.01 -8.03
N ASN A 242 9.20 -16.09 -7.75
CA ASN A 242 10.43 -16.07 -6.99
C ASN A 242 11.50 -16.92 -7.66
N LYS A 243 12.75 -16.52 -7.46
CA LYS A 243 13.93 -17.26 -7.89
C LYS A 243 14.86 -17.44 -6.70
N VAL A 244 15.18 -18.70 -6.44
CA VAL A 244 16.06 -19.16 -5.39
C VAL A 244 17.36 -19.62 -6.03
N LEU A 245 18.47 -18.96 -5.70
CA LEU A 245 19.81 -19.31 -6.15
C LEU A 245 20.57 -19.94 -4.99
N ASN A 246 21.30 -21.03 -5.24
CA ASN A 246 22.21 -21.60 -4.25
C ASN A 246 23.42 -20.67 -3.98
N GLY A 247 24.26 -21.02 -3.00
CA GLY A 247 25.36 -20.17 -2.53
C GLY A 247 26.34 -19.73 -3.63
N ASP A 248 26.64 -20.60 -4.60
CA ASP A 248 27.51 -20.27 -5.75
C ASP A 248 26.75 -19.75 -6.99
N LYS A 249 25.42 -19.64 -6.90
CA LYS A 249 24.49 -19.19 -7.94
C LYS A 249 24.50 -20.03 -9.23
N SER A 250 25.07 -21.22 -9.22
CA SER A 250 25.08 -22.16 -10.36
C SER A 250 23.76 -22.92 -10.50
N LYS A 251 23.04 -23.12 -9.38
CA LYS A 251 21.76 -23.84 -9.34
C LYS A 251 20.62 -22.93 -8.91
N PHE A 252 19.45 -23.16 -9.49
CA PHE A 252 18.26 -22.38 -9.18
C PHE A 252 16.97 -23.19 -9.14
N VAL A 253 16.01 -22.67 -8.37
CA VAL A 253 14.58 -22.98 -8.48
C VAL A 253 13.86 -21.67 -8.76
N PHE A 254 12.94 -21.70 -9.72
CA PHE A 254 12.08 -20.59 -10.07
C PHE A 254 10.63 -21.06 -9.94
N ILE A 255 9.81 -20.31 -9.22
CA ILE A 255 8.38 -20.60 -9.04
C ILE A 255 7.62 -19.34 -9.45
N HIS A 256 6.56 -19.52 -10.23
CA HIS A 256 5.61 -18.48 -10.58
C HIS A 256 4.21 -18.98 -10.35
N ILE A 257 3.40 -18.14 -9.72
CA ILE A 257 2.00 -18.40 -9.42
C ILE A 257 1.20 -17.24 -9.99
N ALA A 258 0.36 -17.51 -10.99
CA ALA A 258 -0.67 -16.59 -11.42
C ALA A 258 -2.00 -17.03 -10.80
N MET A 259 -2.74 -16.10 -10.21
CA MET A 259 -3.91 -16.37 -9.40
C MET A 259 -5.15 -15.78 -10.07
N ARG A 260 -6.31 -16.40 -9.90
CA ARG A 260 -7.61 -15.82 -10.30
C ARG A 260 -8.63 -16.03 -9.20
N SER A 261 -9.25 -14.96 -8.72
CA SER A 261 -10.37 -15.07 -7.79
C SER A 261 -11.59 -15.62 -8.51
N ILE A 262 -12.16 -16.70 -7.98
CA ILE A 262 -13.37 -17.37 -8.51
C ILE A 262 -14.59 -16.88 -7.74
N SER A 263 -14.42 -16.76 -6.42
CA SER A 263 -15.41 -16.30 -5.47
C SER A 263 -14.66 -15.63 -4.29
N PRO A 264 -15.38 -15.13 -3.28
CA PRO A 264 -14.76 -14.55 -2.09
C PRO A 264 -13.95 -15.59 -1.29
N GLU A 265 -14.27 -16.88 -1.44
CA GLU A 265 -13.71 -17.99 -0.68
C GLU A 265 -12.95 -19.01 -1.55
N GLU A 266 -12.82 -18.77 -2.86
CA GLU A 266 -12.11 -19.68 -3.76
C GLU A 266 -11.21 -18.93 -4.73
N THR A 267 -9.96 -19.42 -4.83
CA THR A 267 -8.93 -18.88 -5.72
C THR A 267 -8.34 -19.98 -6.59
N TYR A 268 -8.13 -19.69 -7.87
CA TYR A 268 -7.50 -20.59 -8.82
C TYR A 268 -6.01 -20.24 -8.97
N TRP A 269 -5.12 -21.22 -8.91
CA TRP A 269 -3.68 -21.04 -9.07
C TRP A 269 -3.17 -21.71 -10.34
N TYR A 270 -2.37 -20.98 -11.10
CA TYR A 270 -1.58 -21.46 -12.22
C TYR A 270 -0.11 -21.43 -11.83
N LEU A 271 0.47 -22.60 -11.55
CA LEU A 271 1.85 -22.73 -11.10
C LEU A 271 2.76 -23.12 -12.26
N SER A 272 3.83 -22.36 -12.44
CA SER A 272 4.95 -22.70 -13.34
C SER A 272 6.24 -22.79 -12.53
N ALA A 273 6.88 -23.94 -12.56
CA ALA A 273 8.15 -24.19 -11.90
C ALA A 273 9.25 -24.42 -12.94
N ALA A 274 10.44 -23.86 -12.72
CA ALA A 274 11.61 -24.10 -13.53
C ALA A 274 12.85 -24.34 -12.68
N SER A 275 13.71 -25.29 -13.05
CA SER A 275 14.92 -25.59 -12.29
C SER A 275 15.98 -26.31 -13.10
N ASN A 276 17.25 -26.10 -12.74
CA ASN A 276 18.41 -26.85 -13.23
C ASN A 276 19.04 -27.78 -12.16
N TYR A 277 18.31 -28.07 -11.08
CA TYR A 277 18.71 -29.08 -10.08
C TYR A 277 18.47 -30.51 -10.54
N ILE A 278 17.50 -30.72 -11.45
CA ILE A 278 17.16 -32.06 -11.92
C ILE A 278 18.29 -32.57 -12.83
N PRO A 279 18.82 -33.79 -12.60
CA PRO A 279 19.94 -34.30 -13.39
C PRO A 279 19.61 -34.45 -14.88
N GLU A 280 20.50 -33.96 -15.74
CA GLU A 280 20.33 -33.96 -17.21
C GLU A 280 20.27 -35.37 -17.84
N PHE A 281 20.78 -36.39 -17.14
CA PHE A 281 20.74 -37.78 -17.65
C PHE A 281 19.33 -38.39 -17.61
N LEU A 282 18.39 -37.79 -16.88
CA LEU A 282 17.01 -38.26 -16.79
C LEU A 282 16.22 -37.84 -18.04
N PRO A 283 15.34 -38.70 -18.58
CA PRO A 283 14.42 -38.31 -19.64
C PRO A 283 13.59 -37.10 -19.24
N GLU A 284 13.34 -36.19 -20.18
CA GLU A 284 12.65 -34.91 -19.92
C GLU A 284 11.30 -35.10 -19.21
N GLU A 285 10.51 -36.09 -19.60
CA GLU A 285 9.21 -36.39 -18.99
C GLU A 285 9.34 -36.83 -17.52
N ILE A 286 10.36 -37.62 -17.18
CA ILE A 286 10.64 -38.00 -15.79
C ILE A 286 11.10 -36.79 -15.00
N SER A 287 11.95 -35.94 -15.59
CA SER A 287 12.43 -34.71 -14.98
C SER A 287 11.29 -33.73 -14.67
N LYS A 288 10.34 -33.56 -15.61
CA LYS A 288 9.12 -32.76 -15.41
C LYS A 288 8.26 -33.32 -14.28
N LEU A 289 8.04 -34.64 -14.24
CA LEU A 289 7.27 -35.30 -13.19
C LEU A 289 7.93 -35.15 -11.81
N MET A 290 9.25 -35.23 -11.73
CA MET A 290 9.99 -34.99 -10.49
C MET A 290 9.81 -33.55 -9.99
N LEU A 291 10.00 -32.57 -10.87
CA LEU A 291 9.81 -31.16 -10.53
C LEU A 291 8.35 -30.86 -10.12
N GLU A 292 7.39 -31.43 -10.85
CA GLU A 292 5.97 -31.34 -10.50
C GLU A 292 5.70 -31.91 -9.10
N ARG A 293 6.23 -33.10 -8.79
CA ARG A 293 6.02 -33.74 -7.49
C ARG A 293 6.60 -32.92 -6.32
N ILE A 294 7.80 -32.35 -6.50
CA ILE A 294 8.43 -31.49 -5.50
C ILE A 294 7.58 -30.23 -5.28
N THR A 295 7.19 -29.57 -6.36
CA THR A 295 6.40 -28.33 -6.28
C THR A 295 4.99 -28.56 -5.75
N ARG A 296 4.36 -29.70 -6.05
CA ARG A 296 3.08 -30.12 -5.44
C ARG A 296 3.20 -30.40 -3.96
N LYS A 297 4.32 -30.98 -3.49
CA LYS A 297 4.52 -31.17 -2.05
C LYS A 297 4.43 -29.81 -1.32
N VAL A 298 5.16 -28.81 -1.80
CA VAL A 298 5.17 -27.47 -1.20
C VAL A 298 3.80 -26.79 -1.36
N ALA A 299 3.36 -26.54 -2.60
CA ALA A 299 2.18 -25.73 -2.83
C ALA A 299 0.85 -26.44 -2.50
N MET A 300 0.73 -27.74 -2.74
CA MET A 300 -0.54 -28.46 -2.52
C MET A 300 -0.63 -29.16 -1.16
N MET A 301 0.47 -29.73 -0.66
CA MET A 301 0.42 -30.47 0.62
C MET A 301 0.81 -29.62 1.84
N GLU A 302 1.51 -28.50 1.64
CA GLU A 302 1.91 -27.59 2.73
C GLU A 302 1.06 -26.29 2.64
N ASP A 303 1.23 -25.47 1.59
CA ASP A 303 0.54 -24.16 1.49
C ASP A 303 -0.97 -24.28 1.44
N ARG A 304 -1.50 -25.02 0.47
CA ARG A 304 -2.95 -25.19 0.29
C ARG A 304 -3.61 -25.75 1.55
N THR A 305 -2.99 -26.73 2.20
CA THR A 305 -3.55 -27.32 3.43
C THR A 305 -3.65 -26.29 4.55
N GLN A 306 -2.65 -25.42 4.72
CA GLN A 306 -2.74 -24.33 5.70
C GLN A 306 -3.75 -23.27 5.28
N LEU A 307 -3.76 -22.88 4.00
CA LEU A 307 -4.65 -21.87 3.43
C LEU A 307 -6.14 -22.26 3.54
N GLU A 308 -6.47 -23.52 3.27
CA GLU A 308 -7.84 -24.05 3.42
C GLU A 308 -8.22 -24.27 4.91
N ASN A 309 -7.26 -24.16 5.83
CA ASN A 309 -7.47 -24.21 7.27
C ASN A 309 -7.50 -22.80 7.91
N MET A 310 -7.57 -21.75 7.10
CA MET A 310 -7.75 -20.38 7.58
C MET A 310 -9.21 -20.13 7.95
N GLU A 311 -9.44 -19.34 8.98
CA GLU A 311 -10.77 -18.88 9.36
C GLU A 311 -11.38 -17.94 8.31
N SER A 312 -12.71 -17.76 8.37
CA SER A 312 -13.43 -16.87 7.46
C SER A 312 -12.91 -15.42 7.53
N GLU A 313 -13.13 -14.63 6.47
CA GLU A 313 -12.77 -13.20 6.50
C GLU A 313 -13.46 -12.45 7.65
N GLU A 314 -14.69 -12.81 8.00
CA GLU A 314 -15.41 -12.22 9.14
C GLU A 314 -14.71 -12.52 10.47
N GLU A 315 -14.39 -13.79 10.72
CA GLU A 315 -13.69 -14.23 11.93
C GLU A 315 -12.28 -13.66 11.99
N LYS A 316 -11.56 -13.60 10.87
CA LYS A 316 -10.26 -12.95 10.78
C LYS A 316 -10.34 -11.46 11.09
N ASN A 317 -11.31 -10.73 10.52
CA ASN A 317 -11.48 -9.31 10.80
C ASN A 317 -11.85 -9.03 12.27
N LYS A 318 -12.53 -9.98 12.92
CA LYS A 318 -12.97 -9.86 14.31
C LYS A 318 -11.91 -10.30 15.32
N PHE A 319 -11.11 -11.31 14.98
CA PHE A 319 -10.24 -12.01 15.93
C PHE A 319 -8.79 -12.17 15.48
N ALA A 320 -8.49 -12.20 14.18
CA ALA A 320 -7.13 -12.28 13.69
C ALA A 320 -6.45 -10.90 13.73
N TYR A 321 -5.16 -10.89 14.07
CA TYR A 321 -4.26 -9.71 14.09
C TYR A 321 -4.42 -8.72 15.26
N LYS A 322 -4.00 -9.19 16.44
CA LYS A 322 -3.66 -8.35 17.61
C LYS A 322 -2.15 -8.34 17.94
N ILE A 323 -1.33 -8.96 17.09
CA ILE A 323 0.10 -9.18 17.32
C ILE A 323 0.81 -9.02 15.97
N ALA A 324 1.80 -8.12 15.91
CA ALA A 324 2.70 -8.01 14.77
C ALA A 324 3.88 -8.99 14.93
N LEU A 325 4.21 -9.70 13.87
CA LEU A 325 5.36 -10.59 13.78
C LEU A 325 6.55 -9.90 13.10
N PRO A 326 7.79 -10.37 13.33
CA PRO A 326 8.91 -10.02 12.49
C PRO A 326 8.57 -10.26 11.01
N LEU A 327 9.00 -9.35 10.14
CA LEU A 327 8.76 -9.37 8.68
C LEU A 327 7.37 -8.95 8.19
N ASP A 328 6.41 -8.66 9.09
CA ASP A 328 5.11 -8.08 8.69
C ASP A 328 5.24 -6.72 7.97
N GLU A 329 6.42 -6.09 8.05
CA GLU A 329 6.77 -4.90 7.27
C GLU A 329 6.63 -5.11 5.76
N ILE A 330 6.74 -6.35 5.24
CA ILE A 330 6.53 -6.62 3.81
C ILE A 330 5.09 -6.33 3.38
N TYR A 331 4.12 -6.64 4.24
CA TYR A 331 2.71 -6.31 3.99
C TYR A 331 2.53 -4.79 4.00
N ASN A 332 3.15 -4.11 4.97
CA ASN A 332 3.11 -2.65 5.05
C ASN A 332 3.74 -1.99 3.82
N ALA A 333 4.89 -2.50 3.34
CA ALA A 333 5.57 -2.02 2.15
C ALA A 333 4.68 -2.12 0.91
N TRP A 334 3.94 -3.23 0.78
CA TRP A 334 2.97 -3.39 -0.30
C TRP A 334 1.80 -2.41 -0.17
N TYR A 335 1.18 -2.26 1.01
CA TYR A 335 0.07 -1.30 1.20
C TYR A 335 0.48 0.16 1.04
N ARG A 336 1.78 0.48 1.23
CA ARG A 336 2.34 1.81 0.97
C ARG A 336 2.41 2.13 -0.52
N GLY A 337 2.48 1.12 -1.39
CA GLY A 337 2.75 1.33 -2.81
C GLY A 337 4.21 1.74 -3.09
N PRO A 338 4.57 2.00 -4.36
CA PRO A 338 5.87 2.58 -4.71
C PRO A 338 6.10 3.88 -3.93
N VAL A 339 7.17 3.91 -3.13
CA VAL A 339 7.68 5.18 -2.59
C VAL A 339 8.16 5.99 -3.80
N ASN A 340 7.34 6.94 -4.24
CA ASN A 340 7.60 7.70 -5.46
C ASN A 340 8.74 8.71 -5.23
N ILE A 341 9.98 8.22 -5.17
CA ILE A 341 11.17 9.04 -5.44
C ILE A 341 11.22 9.18 -6.95
N SER A 342 10.44 10.14 -7.44
CA SER A 342 10.26 10.51 -8.84
C SER A 342 11.42 10.14 -9.77
N ASN A 343 11.10 9.40 -10.83
CA ASN A 343 11.88 9.18 -12.04
C ASN A 343 12.21 10.47 -12.85
N ASN A 344 12.33 11.64 -12.20
CA ASN A 344 12.65 12.92 -12.85
C ASN A 344 14.10 13.39 -12.68
N TRP A 345 15.00 12.63 -12.07
CA TRP A 345 16.36 13.13 -11.77
C TRP A 345 17.47 12.59 -12.68
N LYS A 346 17.23 11.54 -13.49
CA LYS A 346 18.26 11.04 -14.43
C LYS A 346 18.27 11.74 -15.79
N ASN A 347 17.20 12.43 -16.18
CA ASN A 347 17.14 13.18 -17.45
C ASN A 347 17.44 14.69 -17.30
N VAL A 348 17.73 15.17 -16.08
CA VAL A 348 17.94 16.60 -15.78
C VAL A 348 19.43 16.96 -15.61
N LEU A 349 20.35 15.98 -15.62
CA LEU A 349 21.80 16.24 -15.50
C LEU A 349 22.58 16.13 -16.82
N SER A 350 21.91 16.14 -17.97
CA SER A 350 22.60 16.26 -19.25
C SER A 350 21.85 17.18 -20.21
N LYS A 351 22.06 18.50 -20.03
CA LYS A 351 22.29 19.50 -21.10
C LYS A 351 22.02 20.92 -20.58
N GLU A 352 23.06 21.74 -20.62
CA GLU A 352 23.09 23.21 -20.70
C GLU A 352 22.00 23.75 -21.67
N GLU A 353 21.42 24.95 -21.60
CA GLU A 353 21.66 26.25 -20.94
C GLU A 353 20.31 27.05 -20.92
N PRO A 354 20.17 28.18 -20.19
CA PRO A 354 18.89 28.79 -19.84
C PRO A 354 18.34 29.75 -20.91
N LEU A 355 17.01 29.81 -21.07
CA LEU A 355 16.36 30.87 -21.83
C LEU A 355 15.02 31.30 -21.21
N ASN A 356 14.99 32.58 -20.81
CA ASN A 356 13.81 33.36 -20.48
C ASN A 356 12.83 33.46 -21.68
N ILE A 357 11.51 33.49 -21.42
CA ILE A 357 10.53 34.51 -21.92
C ILE A 357 9.09 34.16 -21.47
N LYS A 358 8.29 35.23 -21.34
CA LYS A 358 7.02 35.46 -20.61
C LYS A 358 5.70 35.01 -21.30
N ILE A 359 4.78 34.51 -20.46
CA ILE A 359 3.32 34.79 -20.22
C ILE A 359 2.33 35.06 -21.39
N GLU A 360 1.22 34.28 -21.41
CA GLU A 360 -0.25 34.63 -21.50
C GLU A 360 -1.00 33.43 -22.17
N LYS A 361 -2.22 32.96 -21.86
CA LYS A 361 -3.44 33.48 -21.21
C LYS A 361 -4.39 32.31 -20.84
N LYS A 362 -5.15 32.50 -19.76
CA LYS A 362 -6.52 32.04 -19.44
C LYS A 362 -7.15 30.88 -20.25
N ASN A 363 -7.43 29.76 -19.58
CA ASN A 363 -8.79 29.26 -19.34
C ASN A 363 -8.77 28.25 -18.17
N LEU A 364 -9.73 28.39 -17.25
CA LEU A 364 -9.94 27.54 -16.08
C LEU A 364 -10.27 26.11 -16.51
N ASN A 365 -9.52 25.12 -15.99
CA ASN A 365 -9.93 23.73 -15.87
C ASN A 365 -9.40 23.21 -14.53
N ILE A 366 -10.32 22.80 -13.67
CA ILE A 366 -10.07 22.13 -12.39
C ILE A 366 -9.50 20.73 -12.72
N PRO A 367 -8.31 20.33 -12.23
CA PRO A 367 -7.82 18.97 -12.42
C PRO A 367 -8.03 18.10 -11.17
N ASP A 368 -8.53 16.89 -11.42
CA ASP A 368 -8.47 15.73 -10.56
C ASP A 368 -7.04 15.49 -10.02
N SER A 369 -6.87 15.39 -8.70
CA SER A 369 -5.94 14.49 -7.99
C SER A 369 -5.72 14.93 -6.54
N VAL A 370 -6.05 14.06 -5.58
CA VAL A 370 -5.50 14.12 -4.21
C VAL A 370 -4.78 12.80 -3.96
N GLY A 371 -3.50 12.75 -4.35
CA GLY A 371 -2.59 11.65 -4.04
C GLY A 371 -1.98 11.81 -2.65
N MET A 372 -1.94 10.74 -1.87
CA MET A 372 -1.28 10.71 -0.56
C MET A 372 0.25 10.65 -0.71
N VAL A 373 0.96 11.57 -0.07
CA VAL A 373 2.43 11.63 0.02
C VAL A 373 2.86 11.13 1.41
N HIS A 374 4.03 10.50 1.54
CA HIS A 374 4.60 10.11 2.84
C HIS A 374 4.86 11.33 3.74
N TYR A 375 4.39 11.28 4.99
CA TYR A 375 4.49 12.38 5.94
C TYR A 375 5.27 11.99 7.20
N PHE A 376 6.23 12.81 7.63
CA PHE A 376 6.77 12.84 8.99
C PHE A 376 5.89 13.75 9.84
N ARG A 377 5.29 13.25 10.93
CA ARG A 377 4.61 14.14 11.88
C ARG A 377 5.57 14.68 12.91
N SER A 378 5.70 15.99 13.00
CA SER A 378 6.39 16.68 14.09
C SER A 378 5.38 17.49 14.88
N VAL A 379 5.26 17.19 16.17
CA VAL A 379 4.43 17.98 17.08
C VAL A 379 5.27 19.14 17.60
N CYS A 380 4.85 20.37 17.29
CA CYS A 380 5.55 21.58 17.70
C CYS A 380 4.68 22.38 18.66
N PHE A 381 5.24 22.75 19.80
CA PHE A 381 4.56 23.58 20.80
C PHE A 381 5.53 24.67 21.28
N LYS A 382 5.00 25.86 21.61
CA LYS A 382 5.75 26.85 22.40
C LYS A 382 5.46 26.64 23.90
N THR A 383 6.46 26.92 24.74
CA THR A 383 6.59 26.46 26.15
C THR A 383 5.31 26.50 26.99
N ASP A 384 4.53 27.58 26.92
CA ASP A 384 3.35 27.77 27.79
C ASP A 384 2.15 26.91 27.38
N SER A 385 2.08 26.51 26.10
CA SER A 385 1.05 25.59 25.60
C SER A 385 1.29 24.14 26.03
N ILE A 386 2.56 23.76 26.23
CA ILE A 386 2.94 22.39 26.60
C ILE A 386 2.50 22.08 28.03
N GLU A 387 2.77 22.98 28.97
CA GLU A 387 2.51 22.75 30.39
C GLU A 387 1.01 22.59 30.68
N TYR A 388 0.17 23.45 30.09
CA TYR A 388 -1.29 23.36 30.22
C TYR A 388 -1.86 22.07 29.62
N MET A 389 -1.42 21.71 28.40
CA MET A 389 -1.89 20.50 27.73
C MET A 389 -1.49 19.24 28.50
N ILE A 390 -0.29 19.22 29.08
CA ILE A 390 0.20 18.13 29.93
C ILE A 390 -0.64 18.01 31.20
N GLU A 391 -0.88 19.12 31.90
CA GLU A 391 -1.67 19.12 33.14
C GLU A 391 -3.09 18.59 32.92
N LYS A 392 -3.75 19.01 31.82
CA LYS A 392 -5.11 18.56 31.48
C LYS A 392 -5.16 17.13 30.94
N ALA A 393 -4.14 16.71 30.18
CA ALA A 393 -4.02 15.34 29.68
C ALA A 393 -3.91 14.31 30.82
N PHE A 394 -3.19 14.63 31.90
CA PHE A 394 -3.09 13.75 33.08
C PHE A 394 -4.37 13.66 33.91
N LEU A 395 -5.34 14.56 33.71
CA LEU A 395 -6.63 14.56 34.41
C LEU A 395 -7.75 13.84 33.63
N SER A 396 -7.57 13.57 32.32
CA SER A 396 -8.53 12.76 31.56
C SER A 396 -8.29 11.28 31.82
N LYS A 397 -9.29 10.61 32.39
CA LYS A 397 -9.27 9.16 32.62
C LYS A 397 -9.24 8.36 31.31
N ASN A 398 -9.77 8.90 30.21
CA ASN A 398 -9.69 8.23 28.89
C ASN A 398 -8.31 8.39 28.28
N MET A 399 -7.67 9.54 28.47
CA MET A 399 -6.29 9.78 28.05
C MET A 399 -5.32 8.97 28.91
N GLU A 400 -5.58 8.84 30.22
CA GLU A 400 -4.86 7.94 31.13
C GLU A 400 -5.07 6.45 30.78
N ASN A 401 -6.30 6.03 30.46
CA ASN A 401 -6.58 4.67 30.00
C ASN A 401 -5.87 4.36 28.67
N PHE A 402 -5.84 5.32 27.74
CA PHE A 402 -5.08 5.25 26.49
C PHE A 402 -3.56 5.18 26.75
N ILE A 403 -3.04 5.97 27.70
CA ILE A 403 -1.61 6.02 28.07
C ILE A 403 -1.17 4.74 28.81
N ASN A 404 -2.03 4.18 29.67
CA ASN A 404 -1.72 3.01 30.49
C ASN A 404 -1.95 1.69 29.74
N ASP A 405 -2.62 1.72 28.59
CA ASP A 405 -2.77 0.57 27.70
C ASP A 405 -1.48 0.32 26.88
N ASN A 406 -0.44 -0.15 27.57
CA ASN A 406 0.90 -0.44 27.03
C ASN A 406 0.94 -1.65 26.06
N LYS A 407 -0.20 -2.10 25.51
CA LYS A 407 -0.30 -3.33 24.71
C LYS A 407 -0.75 -3.13 23.25
N GLY A 408 -1.01 -1.89 22.81
CA GLY A 408 -1.27 -1.60 21.40
C GLY A 408 -2.65 -2.02 20.86
N ASP A 409 -3.54 -2.58 21.70
CA ASP A 409 -4.90 -2.97 21.36
C ASP A 409 -5.88 -1.79 21.53
N LEU A 410 -5.81 -0.80 20.65
CA LEU A 410 -6.71 0.36 20.74
C LEU A 410 -8.13 0.00 20.30
N LYS A 411 -9.04 -0.24 21.27
CA LYS A 411 -10.49 -0.35 20.99
C LYS A 411 -10.99 0.96 20.35
N MET A 412 -11.76 0.86 19.27
CA MET A 412 -12.26 2.01 18.51
C MET A 412 -13.03 3.02 19.35
N ASP A 413 -13.72 2.57 20.40
CA ASP A 413 -14.43 3.46 21.33
C ASP A 413 -13.45 4.27 22.19
N ILE A 414 -12.36 3.66 22.65
CA ILE A 414 -11.28 4.34 23.39
C ILE A 414 -10.55 5.35 22.47
N TYR A 415 -10.37 5.02 21.18
CA TYR A 415 -9.79 5.95 20.20
C TYR A 415 -10.71 7.15 19.94
N LYS A 416 -12.01 6.90 19.74
CA LYS A 416 -13.00 7.98 19.58
C LYS A 416 -13.01 8.87 20.81
N ASP A 417 -13.09 8.28 21.99
CA ASP A 417 -13.07 9.01 23.27
C ASP A 417 -11.77 9.81 23.43
N PHE A 418 -10.63 9.28 22.98
CA PHE A 418 -9.36 9.99 22.93
C PHE A 418 -9.35 11.16 21.94
N VAL A 419 -9.86 10.98 20.71
CA VAL A 419 -9.96 12.07 19.72
C VAL A 419 -10.89 13.16 20.23
N PHE A 420 -12.02 12.79 20.82
CA PHE A 420 -12.95 13.73 21.44
C PHE A 420 -12.30 14.49 22.61
N ASP A 421 -11.62 13.80 23.51
CA ASP A 421 -10.93 14.42 24.65
C ASP A 421 -9.79 15.34 24.20
N ARG A 422 -9.00 14.92 23.20
CA ARG A 422 -7.95 15.76 22.60
C ARG A 422 -8.53 17.02 21.98
N MET A 423 -9.60 16.90 21.18
CA MET A 423 -10.28 18.06 20.60
C MET A 423 -10.81 18.99 21.69
N LYS A 424 -11.37 18.42 22.76
CA LYS A 424 -11.90 19.16 23.90
C LYS A 424 -10.80 19.91 24.65
N ILE A 425 -9.64 19.29 24.90
CA ILE A 425 -8.53 19.95 25.58
C ILE A 425 -7.99 21.11 24.73
N ILE A 426 -7.88 20.94 23.40
CA ILE A 426 -7.50 22.03 22.49
C ILE A 426 -8.54 23.16 22.53
N ASP A 427 -9.83 22.83 22.49
CA ASP A 427 -10.92 23.82 22.60
C ASP A 427 -10.86 24.55 23.95
N GLU A 428 -10.65 23.83 25.07
CA GLU A 428 -10.48 24.40 26.40
C GLU A 428 -9.25 25.31 26.50
N TYR A 429 -8.13 24.94 25.88
CA TYR A 429 -6.95 25.79 25.82
C TYR A 429 -7.23 27.07 25.04
N ILE A 430 -7.83 26.98 23.85
CA ILE A 430 -8.19 28.15 23.04
C ILE A 430 -9.10 29.07 23.87
N ILE A 431 -10.15 28.53 24.49
CA ILE A 431 -11.07 29.29 25.34
C ILE A 431 -10.35 29.91 26.54
N HIS A 432 -9.43 29.17 27.17
CA HIS A 432 -8.63 29.67 28.29
C HIS A 432 -7.79 30.89 27.87
N ARG A 433 -7.12 30.82 26.72
CA ARG A 433 -6.32 31.93 26.18
C ARG A 433 -7.19 33.13 25.79
N ILE A 434 -8.36 32.89 25.18
CA ILE A 434 -9.33 33.95 24.87
C ILE A 434 -9.78 34.65 26.16
N ASN A 435 -10.15 33.88 27.19
CA ASN A 435 -10.67 34.42 28.45
C ASN A 435 -9.62 35.17 29.27
N GLN A 436 -8.34 34.79 29.16
CA GLN A 436 -7.23 35.58 29.71
C GLN A 436 -7.00 36.91 28.98
N LYS A 437 -7.74 37.17 27.88
CA LYS A 437 -7.54 38.29 26.94
C LYS A 437 -6.14 38.35 26.34
N ASN A 438 -5.48 37.20 26.26
CA ASN A 438 -4.12 37.09 25.72
C ASN A 438 -4.10 36.89 24.20
N ILE A 439 -5.26 36.58 23.60
CA ILE A 439 -5.39 36.40 22.15
C ILE A 439 -6.58 37.18 21.61
N GLU A 440 -6.33 37.96 20.56
CA GLU A 440 -7.31 38.75 19.80
C GLU A 440 -7.61 38.11 18.44
N ASN A 441 -6.68 37.30 17.95
CA ASN A 441 -6.76 36.61 16.67
C ASN A 441 -6.57 35.09 16.87
N LEU A 442 -7.40 34.29 16.22
CA LEU A 442 -7.25 32.84 16.13
C LEU A 442 -7.03 32.46 14.67
N VAL A 443 -5.89 31.89 14.33
CA VAL A 443 -5.63 31.36 13.00
C VAL A 443 -5.79 29.85 13.04
N ILE A 444 -6.64 29.29 12.19
CA ILE A 444 -6.86 27.85 12.06
C ILE A 444 -6.29 27.43 10.71
N LEU A 445 -5.26 26.58 10.73
CA LEU A 445 -4.59 26.06 9.54
C LEU A 445 -5.13 24.67 9.21
N GLY A 446 -5.80 24.56 8.07
CA GLY A 446 -6.21 23.32 7.41
C GLY A 446 -6.98 22.35 8.30
N SER A 447 -8.25 22.62 8.57
CA SER A 447 -9.21 21.56 8.90
C SER A 447 -9.65 20.84 7.61
N ALA A 448 -10.08 19.58 7.67
CA ALA A 448 -10.65 18.86 6.53
C ALA A 448 -11.87 19.57 5.90
N GLY A 449 -12.78 18.87 5.22
CA GLY A 449 -14.02 19.50 4.70
C GLY A 449 -14.95 20.17 5.75
N ASP A 450 -14.60 20.11 7.04
CA ASP A 450 -15.32 20.72 8.17
C ASP A 450 -14.65 22.04 8.62
N SER A 451 -15.44 22.97 9.13
CA SER A 451 -14.99 24.27 9.63
C SER A 451 -14.90 24.25 11.15
N ARG A 452 -13.72 24.38 11.77
CA ARG A 452 -13.66 24.39 13.26
C ARG A 452 -14.19 25.70 13.83
N SER A 453 -14.18 26.76 13.03
CA SER A 453 -14.47 28.11 13.52
C SER A 453 -15.88 28.28 14.08
N TYR A 454 -16.86 27.44 13.71
CA TYR A 454 -18.21 27.51 14.30
C TYR A 454 -18.20 27.31 15.82
N ARG A 455 -17.22 26.57 16.36
CA ARG A 455 -17.09 26.32 17.81
C ARG A 455 -16.77 27.58 18.61
N PHE A 456 -16.17 28.58 17.95
CA PHE A 456 -15.73 29.82 18.57
C PHE A 456 -16.52 31.06 18.13
N ARG A 457 -17.66 30.86 17.44
CA ARG A 457 -18.50 31.94 16.87
C ARG A 457 -19.05 32.96 17.87
N ASN A 458 -19.13 32.60 19.14
CA ASN A 458 -19.68 33.47 20.20
C ASN A 458 -18.59 34.27 20.94
N PHE A 459 -17.31 34.06 20.63
CA PHE A 459 -16.22 34.78 21.26
C PHE A 459 -15.89 36.06 20.48
N ASN A 460 -15.58 37.14 21.20
CA ASN A 460 -15.21 38.42 20.61
C ASN A 460 -13.73 38.43 20.18
N ILE A 461 -13.38 37.52 19.27
CA ILE A 461 -12.06 37.41 18.65
C ILE A 461 -12.23 37.35 17.13
N LYS A 462 -11.18 37.71 16.41
CA LYS A 462 -11.13 37.57 14.96
C LYS A 462 -10.56 36.21 14.58
N ILE A 463 -11.31 35.43 13.82
CA ILE A 463 -10.88 34.10 13.40
C ILE A 463 -10.47 34.14 11.92
N PHE A 464 -9.28 33.63 11.62
CA PHE A 464 -8.81 33.42 10.26
C PHE A 464 -8.74 31.93 10.00
N GLU A 465 -9.60 31.44 9.10
CA GLU A 465 -9.56 30.03 8.71
C GLU A 465 -8.86 29.92 7.36
N ILE A 466 -7.67 29.34 7.39
CA ILE A 466 -6.72 29.34 6.29
C ILE A 466 -6.55 27.91 5.78
N ASP A 467 -6.77 27.73 4.48
CA ASP A 467 -6.62 26.45 3.80
C ASP A 467 -6.09 26.66 2.37
N CYS A 468 -5.76 25.59 1.67
CA CYS A 468 -5.35 25.61 0.26
C CYS A 468 -6.38 24.88 -0.64
N TYR A 469 -6.11 24.86 -1.96
CA TYR A 469 -6.85 24.08 -2.97
C TYR A 469 -8.40 24.20 -2.93
N ASN A 470 -8.95 25.41 -2.78
CA ASN A 470 -10.40 25.69 -2.82
C ASN A 470 -11.28 25.01 -1.74
N ASN A 471 -10.71 24.35 -0.72
CA ASN A 471 -11.48 23.75 0.39
C ASN A 471 -12.32 24.77 1.18
N ILE A 472 -11.93 26.04 1.12
CA ILE A 472 -12.67 27.15 1.72
C ILE A 472 -14.11 27.24 1.17
N GLU A 473 -14.33 26.96 -0.12
CA GLU A 473 -15.68 27.00 -0.70
C GLU A 473 -16.56 25.88 -0.15
N ILE A 474 -15.99 24.68 0.00
CA ILE A 474 -16.67 23.53 0.62
C ILE A 474 -17.03 23.85 2.07
N LYS A 475 -16.10 24.43 2.84
CA LYS A 475 -16.35 24.81 4.23
C LYS A 475 -17.46 25.84 4.36
N LYS A 476 -17.47 26.85 3.49
CA LYS A 476 -18.57 27.83 3.41
C LYS A 476 -19.88 27.15 3.08
N MET A 477 -19.92 26.26 2.09
CA MET A 477 -21.12 25.48 1.75
C MET A 477 -21.63 24.65 2.93
N VAL A 478 -20.75 23.97 3.67
CA VAL A 478 -21.12 23.19 4.86
C VAL A 478 -21.70 24.10 5.94
N VAL A 479 -21.06 25.23 6.25
CA VAL A 479 -21.58 26.18 7.24
C VAL A 479 -22.93 26.79 6.80
N ASP A 480 -23.08 27.10 5.51
CA ASP A 480 -24.30 27.68 4.94
C ASP A 480 -25.48 26.68 4.93
N GLN A 481 -25.21 25.38 4.81
CA GLN A 481 -26.23 24.32 4.94
C GLN A 481 -26.85 24.26 6.35
N TYR A 482 -26.14 24.75 7.36
CA TYR A 482 -26.61 24.78 8.75
C TYR A 482 -26.91 26.23 9.17
N SER A 483 -28.12 26.71 8.84
CA SER A 483 -28.58 28.09 9.04
C SER A 483 -28.41 28.67 10.46
N HIS A 484 -28.28 27.82 11.48
CA HIS A 484 -28.06 28.19 12.89
C HIS A 484 -26.57 28.38 13.27
N LEU A 485 -25.63 28.09 12.35
CA LEU A 485 -24.18 28.17 12.56
C LEU A 485 -23.56 29.43 11.95
N LYS A 486 -24.33 30.45 11.55
CA LYS A 486 -23.77 31.69 10.98
C LYS A 486 -22.64 32.24 11.85
N ILE A 487 -21.47 32.41 11.24
CA ILE A 487 -20.25 32.88 11.91
C ILE A 487 -19.88 34.25 11.35
N ASN A 488 -20.04 35.29 12.15
CA ASN A 488 -19.82 36.68 11.69
C ASN A 488 -18.38 37.17 11.94
N ASN A 489 -17.59 36.41 12.71
CA ASN A 489 -16.25 36.77 13.13
C ASN A 489 -15.15 35.93 12.46
N VAL A 490 -15.46 35.26 11.32
CA VAL A 490 -14.51 34.42 10.57
C VAL A 490 -14.22 35.02 9.20
N GLU A 491 -12.92 35.18 8.92
CA GLU A 491 -12.40 35.39 7.56
C GLU A 491 -11.81 34.08 7.04
N TYR A 492 -12.50 33.49 6.07
CA TYR A 492 -11.98 32.34 5.34
C TYR A 492 -11.04 32.80 4.23
N LYS A 493 -9.80 32.31 4.23
CA LYS A 493 -8.77 32.71 3.26
C LYS A 493 -8.10 31.49 2.64
N SER A 494 -7.87 31.57 1.32
CA SER A 494 -7.13 30.55 0.60
C SER A 494 -5.69 31.01 0.42
N TYR A 495 -4.74 30.29 1.03
CA TYR A 495 -3.30 30.56 0.91
C TYR A 495 -2.54 29.29 0.58
N ASP A 496 -1.52 29.42 -0.26
CA ASP A 496 -0.49 28.41 -0.43
C ASP A 496 0.64 28.70 0.58
N LEU A 497 0.57 28.06 1.75
CA LEU A 497 1.49 28.32 2.86
C LEU A 497 2.95 28.05 2.48
N ASN A 498 3.22 27.18 1.49
CA ASN A 498 4.58 26.92 1.02
C ASN A 498 5.17 28.06 0.18
N LYS A 499 4.31 28.94 -0.36
CA LYS A 499 4.74 30.12 -1.12
C LYS A 499 4.81 31.36 -0.26
N GLU A 500 3.86 31.53 0.65
CA GLU A 500 3.72 32.74 1.45
C GLU A 500 3.11 32.42 2.82
N ILE A 501 3.71 32.98 3.88
CA ILE A 501 3.13 32.98 5.21
C ILE A 501 2.19 34.19 5.35
N PRO A 502 0.88 33.96 5.55
CA PRO A 502 -0.11 35.02 5.69
C PRO A 502 0.26 36.00 6.81
N SER A 503 0.02 37.28 6.57
CA SER A 503 0.28 38.35 7.55
C SER A 503 -0.42 38.12 8.89
N GLU A 504 -1.56 37.42 8.87
CA GLU A 504 -2.40 37.03 9.99
C GLU A 504 -1.65 36.19 11.02
N ILE A 505 -0.76 35.30 10.55
CA ILE A 505 0.05 34.43 11.39
C ILE A 505 1.07 35.23 12.19
N LYS A 506 1.47 36.40 11.68
CA LYS A 506 2.49 37.28 12.23
C LYS A 506 1.93 38.34 13.17
N LYS A 507 0.62 38.40 13.36
CA LYS A 507 -0.02 39.43 14.20
C LYS A 507 0.25 39.14 15.67
N ASP A 508 0.44 40.21 16.45
CA ASP A 508 0.48 40.12 17.91
C ASP A 508 -0.83 39.54 18.46
N ASN A 509 -0.75 38.90 19.62
CA ASN A 509 -1.89 38.26 20.28
C ASN A 509 -2.64 37.27 19.36
N THR A 510 -1.90 36.52 18.54
CA THR A 510 -2.44 35.49 17.65
C THR A 510 -2.07 34.10 18.15
N LEU A 511 -3.09 33.26 18.35
CA LEU A 511 -2.91 31.82 18.51
C LEU A 511 -3.11 31.15 17.16
N VAL A 512 -2.11 30.37 16.74
CA VAL A 512 -2.17 29.58 15.52
C VAL A 512 -2.41 28.12 15.85
N VAL A 513 -3.45 27.54 15.27
CA VAL A 513 -3.86 26.16 15.48
C VAL A 513 -3.68 25.36 14.19
N GLY A 514 -2.73 24.43 14.18
CA GLY A 514 -2.49 23.53 13.05
C GLY A 514 -3.02 22.13 13.34
N GLU A 515 -4.29 21.85 13.03
CA GLU A 515 -4.87 20.52 13.23
C GLU A 515 -5.60 20.05 11.98
N GLY A 516 -5.20 18.89 11.46
CA GLY A 516 -5.88 18.24 10.34
C GLY A 516 -5.45 18.72 8.96
N LEU A 517 -4.23 19.28 8.84
CA LEU A 517 -3.70 19.85 7.61
C LEU A 517 -3.95 18.90 6.43
N THR A 518 -4.73 19.38 5.47
CA THR A 518 -5.15 18.67 4.26
C THR A 518 -4.05 18.61 3.20
N PHE A 519 -2.89 19.22 3.46
CA PHE A 519 -1.81 19.37 2.49
C PHE A 519 -0.41 19.39 3.12
N ASN A 520 0.59 19.07 2.29
CA ASN A 520 2.00 18.99 2.65
C ASN A 520 2.60 20.38 2.87
N LEU A 521 3.19 20.65 4.04
CA LEU A 521 4.09 21.78 4.23
C LEU A 521 5.54 21.34 4.00
N ASP A 522 6.32 22.17 3.32
CA ASP A 522 7.77 21.97 3.26
C ASP A 522 8.43 22.37 4.59
N GLU A 523 9.62 21.83 4.82
CA GLU A 523 10.38 22.01 6.06
C GLU A 523 10.63 23.50 6.37
N LYS A 524 11.02 24.26 5.35
CA LYS A 524 11.28 25.70 5.46
C LYS A 524 10.02 26.47 5.85
N THR A 525 8.86 26.03 5.39
CA THR A 525 7.56 26.63 5.71
C THR A 525 7.18 26.36 7.15
N VAL A 526 7.43 25.16 7.66
CA VAL A 526 7.20 24.84 9.08
C VAL A 526 8.15 25.62 9.98
N GLU A 527 9.44 25.70 9.63
CA GLU A 527 10.41 26.54 10.36
C GLU A 527 9.96 28.01 10.37
N ASN A 528 9.60 28.55 9.20
CA ASN A 528 9.14 29.92 9.05
C ASN A 528 7.82 30.18 9.81
N LEU A 529 6.87 29.23 9.83
CA LEU A 529 5.67 29.31 10.66
C LEU A 529 6.05 29.42 12.14
N LEU A 530 6.89 28.52 12.65
CA LEU A 530 7.26 28.50 14.07
C LEU A 530 8.07 29.73 14.51
N GLU A 531 8.90 30.27 13.62
CA GLU A 531 9.64 31.51 13.85
C GLU A 531 8.73 32.74 13.90
N ASN A 532 7.65 32.75 13.10
CA ASN A 532 6.79 33.93 12.93
C ASN A 532 5.50 33.87 13.76
N CYS A 533 5.10 32.70 14.26
CA CYS A 533 3.96 32.58 15.18
C CYS A 533 4.41 32.95 16.59
N ASN A 534 3.76 33.91 17.24
CA ASN A 534 4.00 34.16 18.67
C ASN A 534 3.58 32.98 19.54
N GLU A 535 2.44 32.36 19.21
CA GLU A 535 1.88 31.21 19.91
C GLU A 535 1.33 30.19 18.90
N PHE A 536 1.66 28.90 19.08
CA PHE A 536 1.30 27.85 18.14
C PHE A 536 0.92 26.55 18.88
N ILE A 537 -0.16 25.91 18.43
CA ILE A 537 -0.60 24.57 18.86
C ILE A 537 -0.97 23.75 17.64
N GLY A 538 -0.30 22.63 17.41
CA GLY A 538 -0.67 21.80 16.27
C GLY A 538 0.21 20.59 16.02
N ASP A 539 -0.27 19.75 15.11
CA ASP A 539 0.40 18.56 14.57
C ASP A 539 0.66 18.80 13.08
N PHE A 540 1.93 18.94 12.70
CA PHE A 540 2.32 19.16 11.30
C PHE A 540 2.69 17.87 10.61
N LEU A 541 2.34 17.77 9.34
CA LEU A 541 2.86 16.77 8.41
C LEU A 541 4.03 17.38 7.61
N ILE A 542 5.26 17.07 7.98
CA ILE A 542 6.52 17.47 7.31
C ILE A 542 6.90 16.43 6.26
N THR A 543 7.35 16.85 5.08
CA THR A 543 7.72 15.95 3.98
C THR A 543 9.18 15.43 4.01
N LYS A 544 10.12 16.11 4.70
CA LYS A 544 11.51 15.67 4.95
C LYS A 544 12.08 16.30 6.24
N PRO A 545 12.95 15.62 7.01
CA PRO A 545 13.65 16.24 8.13
C PRO A 545 14.87 17.09 7.67
N PRO A 546 15.22 18.18 8.41
CA PRO A 546 16.44 18.95 8.19
C PRO A 546 17.67 18.07 8.42
N GLN A 547 18.40 17.73 7.36
CA GLN A 547 19.61 16.91 7.51
C GLN A 547 20.81 17.68 8.10
N GLU A 548 20.84 19.02 8.07
CA GLU A 548 22.00 19.79 8.52
C GLU A 548 21.78 20.64 9.78
N ASN A 549 20.54 21.01 10.14
CA ASN A 549 20.29 21.91 11.28
C ASN A 549 20.16 21.24 12.65
N PHE A 550 20.12 19.91 12.73
CA PHE A 550 20.12 19.20 14.02
C PHE A 550 21.44 19.35 14.80
N LYS A 551 22.54 19.76 14.15
CA LYS A 551 23.80 20.11 14.83
C LYS A 551 23.75 21.48 15.52
N THR A 552 22.82 22.35 15.13
CA THR A 552 22.79 23.75 15.58
C THR A 552 21.83 23.95 16.76
N ILE A 553 20.77 23.13 16.86
CA ILE A 553 19.77 23.20 17.94
C ILE A 553 20.33 22.73 19.30
N VAL A 554 21.44 21.99 19.32
CA VAL A 554 22.06 21.51 20.56
C VAL A 554 23.46 22.12 20.74
N LYS A 555 23.57 23.46 20.71
CA LYS A 555 24.83 24.14 21.01
C LYS A 555 25.20 24.15 22.51
N ASN A 556 24.32 23.70 23.41
CA ASN A 556 24.68 23.44 24.81
C ASN A 556 23.70 22.46 25.51
N PRO A 557 23.87 21.13 25.32
CA PRO A 557 22.99 20.11 25.93
C PRO A 557 23.05 20.10 27.46
N SER A 558 24.11 20.63 28.06
CA SER A 558 24.35 20.64 29.50
C SER A 558 23.31 21.47 30.25
N ASN A 559 23.05 22.69 29.81
CA ASN A 559 22.08 23.59 30.49
C ASN A 559 20.64 23.10 30.37
N TYR A 560 20.29 22.44 29.26
CA TYR A 560 18.94 21.93 29.03
C TYR A 560 18.67 20.66 29.85
N LEU A 561 19.67 19.81 30.13
CA LEU A 561 19.47 18.59 30.90
C LEU A 561 19.62 18.79 32.41
N GLU A 562 20.36 19.82 32.84
CA GLU A 562 20.44 20.24 34.24
C GLU A 562 19.10 20.77 34.77
N SER A 563 18.30 21.44 33.94
CA SER A 563 16.95 21.89 34.31
C SER A 563 15.96 20.73 34.51
N PHE A 564 16.28 19.53 34.01
CA PHE A 564 15.53 18.28 34.26
C PHE A 564 16.18 17.39 35.33
N GLY A 565 17.15 17.90 36.09
CA GLY A 565 17.73 17.24 37.26
C GLY A 565 18.92 16.31 36.98
N PHE A 566 19.41 16.23 35.75
CA PHE A 566 20.60 15.44 35.42
C PHE A 566 21.87 16.28 35.63
N LYS A 567 22.62 16.00 36.71
CA LYS A 567 23.88 16.70 37.04
C LYS A 567 25.10 15.95 36.53
N ASN A 568 26.14 16.67 36.10
CA ASN A 568 27.45 16.14 35.69
C ASN A 568 27.47 15.25 34.42
N VAL A 569 26.63 15.53 33.42
CA VAL A 569 26.68 14.82 32.12
C VAL A 569 27.97 15.18 31.38
N LYS A 570 28.89 14.23 31.22
CA LYS A 570 30.21 14.44 30.58
C LYS A 570 30.21 14.16 29.09
N SER A 571 29.36 13.25 28.61
CA SER A 571 29.20 12.98 27.18
C SER A 571 27.86 12.28 26.87
N ILE A 572 27.30 12.55 25.69
CA ILE A 572 26.10 11.90 25.15
C ILE A 572 26.52 11.14 23.90
N LYS A 573 26.22 9.83 23.84
CA LYS A 573 26.55 9.01 22.67
C LYS A 573 25.33 8.79 21.80
N ILE A 574 25.30 9.48 20.67
CA ILE A 574 24.23 9.41 19.68
C ILE A 574 24.61 8.40 18.59
N LYS A 575 23.72 7.45 18.30
CA LYS A 575 23.88 6.50 17.20
C LYS A 575 22.74 6.71 16.20
N GLY A 576 23.08 6.76 14.91
CA GLY A 576 22.12 6.85 13.82
C GLY A 576 22.20 5.66 12.88
N LEU A 577 21.03 5.12 12.52
CA LEU A 577 20.80 4.28 11.35
C LEU A 577 19.51 4.77 10.71
N PHE A 578 19.46 4.85 9.36
CA PHE A 578 18.25 5.13 8.57
C PHE A 578 17.31 6.22 9.14
N GLY A 579 17.77 7.47 9.13
CA GLY A 579 16.91 8.62 9.46
C GLY A 579 16.50 8.72 10.93
N THR A 580 17.06 7.92 11.84
CA THR A 580 16.80 7.98 13.29
C THR A 580 18.00 8.50 14.07
N THR A 581 17.76 9.29 15.12
CA THR A 581 18.79 9.72 16.09
C THR A 581 18.43 9.14 17.45
N VAL A 582 19.19 8.15 17.95
CA VAL A 582 18.95 7.51 19.26
C VAL A 582 20.05 7.90 20.25
N VAL A 583 19.67 8.41 21.42
CA VAL A 583 20.60 8.56 22.56
C VAL A 583 20.82 7.18 23.17
N SER A 584 21.97 6.59 22.86
CA SER A 584 22.33 5.21 23.23
C SER A 584 23.06 5.08 24.58
N GLY A 585 23.33 6.20 25.25
CA GLY A 585 23.90 6.23 26.60
C GLY A 585 24.21 7.65 27.12
N ILE A 586 24.09 7.82 28.44
CA ILE A 586 24.43 9.03 29.20
C ILE A 586 25.59 8.66 30.15
N LYS A 587 26.69 9.41 30.14
CA LYS A 587 27.84 9.17 31.04
C LYS A 587 28.26 10.41 31.80
#